data_AF-A0A1Y5F7A0-F1
#
_entry.id   AF-A0A1Y5F7A0-F1
#
_cell.length_a   1.000
_cell.length_b   1.000
_cell.length_c   1.000
_cell.angle_alpha   90.00
_cell.angle_beta   90.00
_cell.angle_gamma   90.00
#
_symmetry.space_group_name_H-M   'P 1'
#
loop_
_entity.id
_entity.type
_entity.pdbx_description
1 polymer ?
#
loop_
_entity_poly.entity_id
_entity_poly.type
_entity_poly.pdbx_seq_one_letter_code
_entity_poly.pdbx_strand_id
1 'polypeptide(L)' 'MASNHLPVSPVTGIIEECQVVIDFGEHEGKSVLEVADTVPDFYDFLRESREKGSCMIRRSKDKCFRLYIPSTLQ' A
#
# COMPACT_ATOMS: atom_id res chain seq x y z
N MET A 1 28.94 -7.59 -11.47
CA MET A 1 28.22 -7.96 -10.23
C MET A 1 26.80 -7.46 -10.40
N ALA A 2 25.84 -8.36 -10.66
CA ALA A 2 24.44 -7.96 -10.78
C ALA A 2 23.87 -7.81 -9.37
N SER A 3 23.66 -6.56 -8.94
CA SER A 3 22.89 -6.29 -7.72
C SER A 3 21.46 -6.75 -8.01
N ASN A 4 21.09 -7.90 -7.43
CA ASN A 4 19.81 -8.56 -7.63
C ASN A 4 18.69 -7.83 -6.85
N HIS A 5 18.55 -6.52 -7.05
CA HIS A 5 17.42 -5.74 -6.56
C HIS A 5 16.23 -6.05 -7.45
N LEU A 6 15.42 -7.03 -7.06
CA LEU A 6 14.03 -7.03 -7.47
C LEU A 6 13.45 -5.67 -7.08
N PRO A 7 12.79 -4.94 -8.00
CA PRO A 7 12.17 -3.67 -7.67
C PRO A 7 11.10 -3.94 -6.61
N VAL A 8 11.41 -3.61 -5.36
CA VAL A 8 10.45 -3.65 -4.27
C VAL A 8 9.40 -2.59 -4.54
N SER A 9 8.13 -2.89 -4.27
CA SER A 9 7.07 -1.89 -4.44
C SER A 9 7.37 -0.69 -3.54
N PRO A 10 7.25 0.54 -4.05
CA PRO A 10 7.42 1.73 -3.24
C PRO A 10 6.31 1.90 -2.18
N VAL A 11 5.16 1.25 -2.38
CA VAL A 11 4.01 1.32 -1.45
C VAL A 11 4.00 0.13 -0.48
N THR A 12 4.22 -1.08 -0.99
CA THR A 12 4.02 -2.33 -0.24
C THR A 12 5.32 -3.06 0.11
N GLY A 13 6.47 -2.63 -0.42
CA GLY A 13 7.77 -3.22 -0.17
C GLY A 13 7.88 -4.62 -0.77
N ILE A 14 8.03 -5.62 0.10
CA ILE A 14 8.19 -7.03 -0.29
C ILE A 14 6.87 -7.78 -0.54
N ILE A 15 5.72 -7.14 -0.26
CA ILE A 15 4.40 -7.76 -0.44
C ILE A 15 3.88 -7.39 -1.82
N GLU A 16 3.34 -8.35 -2.56
CA GLU A 16 2.70 -8.11 -3.86
C GLU A 16 1.55 -7.10 -3.73
N GLU A 17 1.50 -6.11 -4.61
CA GLU A 17 0.50 -5.02 -4.55
C GLU A 17 -0.94 -5.52 -4.73
N CYS A 18 -1.13 -6.62 -5.47
CA CYS A 18 -2.44 -7.26 -5.64
C CYS A 18 -2.97 -7.93 -4.35
N GLN A 19 -2.10 -8.18 -3.36
CA GLN A 19 -2.48 -8.78 -2.08
C GLN A 19 -2.78 -7.77 -0.99
N VAL A 20 -2.47 -6.48 -1.23
CA VAL A 20 -2.68 -5.39 -0.28
C VAL A 20 -3.90 -4.59 -0.70
N VAL A 21 -4.88 -4.54 0.19
CA VAL A 21 -6.15 -3.82 -0.03
C VAL A 21 -6.13 -2.50 0.75
N ILE A 22 -6.63 -1.44 0.14
CA ILE A 22 -6.80 -0.14 0.80
C ILE A 22 -7.98 -0.24 1.79
N ASP A 23 -7.78 0.20 3.03
CA ASP A 23 -8.75 0.07 4.14
C ASP A 23 -9.26 1.45 4.61
N PHE A 24 -9.19 2.46 3.75
CA PHE A 24 -9.59 3.83 4.05
C PHE A 24 -9.94 4.64 2.80
N GLY A 25 -10.69 5.74 2.99
CA GLY A 25 -10.96 6.72 1.95
C GLY A 25 -11.86 6.21 0.82
N GLU A 26 -11.86 6.91 -0.32
CA GLU A 26 -12.74 6.61 -1.46
C GLU A 26 -12.38 5.30 -2.19
N HIS A 27 -11.15 4.83 -2.06
CA HIS A 27 -10.65 3.62 -2.72
C HIS A 27 -10.60 2.40 -1.79
N GLU A 28 -11.32 2.45 -0.66
CA GLU A 28 -11.45 1.31 0.24
C GLU A 28 -11.95 0.05 -0.51
N GLY A 29 -11.32 -1.09 -0.23
CA GLY A 29 -11.63 -2.37 -0.86
C GLY A 29 -10.88 -2.67 -2.16
N LYS A 30 -10.26 -1.66 -2.79
CA LYS A 30 -9.40 -1.87 -3.97
C LYS A 30 -8.01 -2.35 -3.59
N SER A 31 -7.40 -3.15 -4.46
CA SER A 31 -5.98 -3.50 -4.30
C SER A 31 -5.06 -2.34 -4.68
N VAL A 32 -3.84 -2.33 -4.13
CA VAL A 32 -2.82 -1.33 -4.50
C VAL A 32 -2.49 -1.42 -5.99
N LEU A 33 -2.46 -2.63 -6.56
CA LEU A 33 -2.23 -2.84 -7.99
C LEU A 33 -3.35 -2.21 -8.85
N GLU A 34 -4.61 -2.43 -8.47
CA GLU A 34 -5.74 -1.85 -9.19
C GLU A 34 -5.68 -0.33 -9.20
N VAL A 35 -5.31 0.29 -8.08
CA VAL A 35 -5.10 1.73 -8.00
C VAL A 35 -3.91 2.18 -8.85
N ALA A 36 -2.81 1.44 -8.87
CA ALA A 36 -1.66 1.74 -9.73
C ALA A 36 -2.06 1.81 -11.21
N ASP A 37 -2.92 0.89 -11.65
CA ASP A 37 -3.37 0.81 -13.05
C ASP A 37 -4.48 1.81 -13.39
N THR A 38 -5.37 2.13 -12.44
CA THR A 38 -6.62 2.88 -12.72
C THR A 38 -6.63 4.32 -12.18
N VAL A 39 -5.84 4.62 -11.14
CA VAL A 39 -5.82 5.93 -10.47
C VAL A 39 -4.37 6.34 -10.10
N PRO A 40 -3.54 6.73 -11.09
CA PRO A 40 -2.12 7.05 -10.87
C PRO A 40 -1.89 8.13 -9.80
N ASP A 41 -2.72 9.18 -9.78
CA ASP A 41 -2.62 10.26 -8.80
C ASP A 41 -2.80 9.76 -7.35
N PHE A 42 -3.71 8.80 -7.15
CA PHE A 42 -3.91 8.22 -5.83
C PHE A 42 -2.78 7.25 -5.47
N TYR A 43 -2.21 6.54 -6.44
CA TYR A 43 -1.02 5.73 -6.22
C TYR A 43 0.17 6.58 -5.74
N ASP A 44 0.39 7.75 -6.37
CA ASP A 44 1.43 8.69 -5.93
C ASP A 44 1.18 9.19 -4.51
N PHE A 45 -0.08 9.48 -4.15
CA PHE A 45 -0.45 9.79 -2.77
C PHE A 45 -0.10 8.66 -1.79
N LEU A 46 -0.35 7.39 -2.14
CA LEU A 46 -0.01 6.24 -1.29
C LEU A 46 1.50 6.10 -1.12
N ARG A 47 2.27 6.33 -2.20
CA ARG A 47 3.74 6.32 -2.17
C ARG A 47 4.28 7.40 -1.23
N GLU A 48 3.81 8.64 -1.36
CA GLU A 48 4.21 9.72 -0.46
C GLU A 48 3.80 9.44 0.99
N SER A 49 2.59 8.90 1.22
CA SER A 49 2.10 8.55 2.55
C SER A 49 2.97 7.47 3.19
N ARG A 50 3.46 6.51 2.40
CA ARG A 50 4.39 5.47 2.84
C ARG A 50 5.75 6.06 3.21
N GLU A 51 6.30 6.94 2.38
CA GLU A 51 7.57 7.64 2.65
C GLU A 51 7.50 8.50 3.92
N LYS A 52 6.35 9.15 4.16
CA LYS A 52 6.09 9.95 5.37
C LYS A 52 5.78 9.09 6.62
N GLY A 53 5.62 7.77 6.46
CA GLY A 53 5.22 6.87 7.55
C GLY A 53 3.78 7.08 8.04
N SER A 54 2.93 7.73 7.23
CA SER A 54 1.55 8.07 7.57
C SER A 54 0.55 6.93 7.30
N CYS A 55 0.99 5.85 6.68
CA CYS A 55 0.19 4.64 6.48
C CYS A 55 1.00 3.37 6.78
N MET A 56 0.32 2.30 7.17
CA MET A 56 0.92 1.03 7.58
C MET A 56 0.18 -0.14 6.95
N ILE A 57 0.88 -1.27 6.77
CA ILE A 57 0.27 -2.53 6.32
C ILE A 57 0.09 -3.45 7.51
N ARG A 58 -1.13 -3.91 7.75
CA ARG A 58 -1.45 -4.93 8.74
C ARG A 58 -1.99 -6.18 8.06
N ARG A 59 -1.61 -7.34 8.57
CA ARG A 59 -2.24 -8.62 8.20
C ARG A 59 -3.44 -8.88 9.11
N SER A 60 -4.61 -9.07 8.52
CA SER A 60 -5.84 -9.39 9.23
C SER A 60 -6.03 -10.91 9.40
N LYS A 61 -6.97 -11.32 10.27
CA LYS A 61 -7.27 -12.74 10.57
C LYS A 61 -7.77 -13.52 9.35
N ASP A 62 -8.40 -12.82 8.40
CA ASP A 62 -8.80 -13.31 7.07
C ASP A 62 -7.61 -13.59 6.14
N LYS A 63 -6.37 -13.40 6.62
CA LYS A 63 -5.12 -13.50 5.86
C LYS A 63 -4.96 -12.44 4.78
N CYS A 64 -5.80 -11.40 4.75
CA CYS A 64 -5.67 -10.26 3.85
C CYS A 64 -4.69 -9.23 4.42
N PHE A 65 -3.91 -8.59 3.55
CA PHE A 65 -3.10 -7.43 3.92
C PHE A 65 -3.91 -6.16 3.67
N ARG A 66 -3.93 -5.26 4.65
CA ARG A 66 -4.68 -4.02 4.62
C ARG A 66 -3.75 -2.84 4.83
N LEU A 67 -3.76 -1.90 3.89
CA LEU A 67 -3.10 -0.61 4.00
C LEU A 67 -4.05 0.35 4.73
N TYR A 68 -3.66 0.80 5.92
CA TYR A 68 -4.48 1.66 6.78
C TYR A 68 -3.68 2.88 7.24
N ILE A 69 -4.39 3.96 7.56
CA ILE A 69 -3.83 5.14 8.22
C ILE A 69 -4.03 4.94 9.73
N PRO A 70 -2.97 4.82 10.55
CA PRO A 70 -3.13 4.79 11.99
C PRO A 70 -3.73 6.11 12.46
N SER A 71 -4.89 6.07 13.10
CA SER A 71 -5.42 7.19 13.85
C SER A 71 -4.46 7.45 15.01
N THR A 72 -3.66 8.52 14.93
CA THR A 72 -3.02 9.07 16.13
C THR A 72 -4.16 9.55 17.03
N LEU A 73 -4.44 8.82 18.12
CA LEU A 73 -5.29 9.30 19.20
C LEU A 73 -4.82 10.72 19.58
N GLN A 74 -5.67 11.72 19.35
CA GLN A 74 -5.57 13.02 20.02
C GLN A 74 -5.93 12.87 21.50
#